data_AF-A0ABD5PFQ8-F1
#
_entry.id   AF-A0ABD5PFQ8-F1
#
_cell.length_a   1.000
_cell.length_b   1.000
_cell.length_c   1.000
_cell.angle_alpha   90.00
_cell.angle_beta   90.00
_cell.angle_gamma   90.00
#
_symmetry.space_group_name_H-M   'P 1'
#
loop_
_entity.id
_entity.type
_entity.pdbx_description
1 polymer ?
#
loop_
_entity_poly.entity_id
_entity_poly.type
_entity_poly.pdbx_seq_one_letter_code
_entity_poly.pdbx_strand_id
1 'polypeptide(L)'
;MSESDGAAETDGESDDDHTDTGDADEPFGVDDGDHMRIAVDFDDTLSEGEEDDFTAEPSEPDEEAVHWVNEQYRKGHTVIVWTARPWDSAAETVARLTEWGVHWHGLRMEKGHADVYVDDKGTTPSDQLLKDGYDGDGELDAEEVARDPADLKMNGEADDLNLDEE
;
A
#
# COMPACT_ATOMS: atom_id res chain seq x y z
N MET A 1 -61.18 6.35 -53.92
CA MET A 1 -62.03 6.37 -52.71
C MET A 1 -61.26 7.15 -51.69
N SER A 2 -61.75 8.36 -51.44
CA SER A 2 -61.10 9.45 -50.72
C SER A 2 -62.07 9.85 -49.61
N GLU A 3 -61.70 9.53 -48.39
CA GLU A 3 -62.36 9.86 -47.11
C GLU A 3 -61.18 9.83 -46.10
N SER A 4 -61.05 10.66 -45.08
CA SER A 4 -62.00 11.48 -44.33
C SER A 4 -61.22 12.44 -43.41
N ASP A 5 -61.92 13.50 -42.99
CA ASP A 5 -61.99 14.15 -41.67
C ASP A 5 -61.13 13.60 -40.51
N GLY A 6 -60.69 14.37 -39.51
CA GLY A 6 -61.06 15.70 -39.03
C GLY A 6 -60.63 15.85 -37.56
N ALA A 7 -60.52 17.11 -37.11
CA ALA A 7 -60.59 17.67 -35.75
C ALA A 7 -59.92 16.96 -34.54
N ALA A 8 -59.06 17.71 -33.81
CA ALA A 8 -59.37 18.28 -32.48
C ALA A 8 -58.09 18.82 -31.80
N GLU A 9 -58.18 20.03 -31.26
CA GLU A 9 -57.17 20.67 -30.39
C GLU A 9 -57.35 20.20 -28.94
N THR A 10 -56.26 20.05 -28.19
CA THR A 10 -56.14 20.43 -26.76
C THR A 10 -54.67 20.57 -26.36
N ASP A 11 -54.38 21.66 -25.65
CA ASP A 11 -53.16 21.99 -24.91
C ASP A 11 -52.77 20.96 -23.83
N GLY A 12 -51.51 20.96 -23.41
CA GLY A 12 -51.13 20.42 -22.10
C GLY A 12 -49.72 19.88 -21.97
N GLU A 13 -48.86 20.71 -21.37
CA GLU A 13 -47.74 20.40 -20.46
C GLU A 13 -46.58 19.44 -20.80
N SER A 14 -45.45 19.88 -20.25
CA SER A 14 -44.09 19.33 -20.16
C SER A 14 -43.97 17.86 -19.77
N ASP A 15 -43.00 17.18 -20.38
CA ASP A 15 -42.27 16.11 -19.70
C ASP A 15 -40.79 16.17 -20.11
N ASP A 16 -39.99 16.66 -19.16
CA ASP A 16 -38.58 16.33 -18.98
C ASP A 16 -38.45 14.80 -18.89
N ASP A 17 -38.15 14.14 -20.02
CA ASP A 17 -37.64 12.76 -20.01
C ASP A 17 -36.10 12.83 -19.95
N HIS A 18 -35.58 13.35 -18.83
CA HIS A 18 -34.23 13.02 -18.42
C HIS A 18 -34.35 11.78 -17.56
N THR A 19 -34.11 10.62 -18.20
CA THR A 19 -33.95 9.36 -17.50
C THR A 19 -32.94 9.54 -16.38
N ASP A 20 -33.44 9.44 -15.16
CA ASP A 20 -32.70 9.05 -13.97
C ASP A 20 -31.93 7.75 -14.29
N THR A 21 -30.69 7.91 -14.72
CA THR A 21 -29.66 6.90 -14.50
C THR A 21 -28.86 7.40 -13.33
N GLY A 22 -29.34 7.08 -12.13
CA GLY A 22 -28.60 7.29 -10.90
C GLY A 22 -27.18 6.75 -11.00
N ASP A 23 -26.29 7.46 -10.31
CA ASP A 23 -25.10 6.92 -9.66
C ASP A 23 -24.14 6.10 -10.55
N ALA A 24 -23.35 6.79 -11.37
CA ALA A 24 -22.11 6.23 -11.89
C ALA A 24 -21.07 7.30 -12.29
N ASP A 25 -20.98 8.44 -11.60
CA ASP A 25 -19.90 9.41 -11.85
C ASP A 25 -19.70 10.39 -10.68
N GLU A 26 -19.79 9.89 -9.44
CA GLU A 26 -19.13 10.59 -8.33
C GLU A 26 -17.67 10.11 -8.36
N PRO A 27 -16.69 10.92 -8.84
CA PRO A 27 -15.30 10.54 -8.67
C PRO A 27 -15.09 10.45 -7.16
N PHE A 28 -14.83 9.22 -6.71
CA PHE A 28 -14.55 8.84 -5.33
C PHE A 28 -14.13 10.06 -4.52
N GLY A 29 -15.03 10.52 -3.65
CA GLY A 29 -14.73 11.54 -2.67
C GLY A 29 -13.64 11.00 -1.77
N VAL A 30 -12.38 11.22 -2.15
CA VAL A 30 -11.23 11.02 -1.28
C VAL A 30 -11.14 12.33 -0.51
N ASP A 31 -11.57 12.25 0.74
CA ASP A 31 -11.24 13.22 1.78
C ASP A 31 -9.76 13.59 1.63
N ASP A 32 -9.42 14.87 1.45
CA ASP A 32 -8.05 15.42 1.33
C ASP A 32 -7.24 15.27 2.65
N GLY A 33 -7.32 14.11 3.30
CA GLY A 33 -6.25 13.64 4.17
C GLY A 33 -5.04 13.35 3.27
N ASP A 34 -3.90 13.98 3.58
CA ASP A 34 -2.71 14.03 2.72
C ASP A 34 -2.35 12.68 2.07
N HIS A 35 -2.73 12.49 0.80
CA HIS A 35 -2.30 11.31 0.03
C HIS A 35 -0.81 11.42 -0.30
N MET A 36 0.01 10.70 0.46
CA MET A 36 1.46 10.72 0.30
C MET A 36 1.99 9.67 -0.69
N ARG A 37 3.13 9.98 -1.29
CA ARG A 37 3.99 9.00 -1.97
C ARG A 37 5.24 8.81 -1.12
N ILE A 38 5.47 7.58 -0.68
CA ILE A 38 6.50 7.24 0.28
C ILE A 38 7.53 6.38 -0.45
N ALA A 39 8.76 6.89 -0.57
CA ALA A 39 9.89 6.12 -1.06
C ALA A 39 10.60 5.49 0.14
N VAL A 40 10.61 4.16 0.20
CA VAL A 40 11.17 3.40 1.33
C VAL A 40 12.42 2.69 0.84
N ASP A 41 13.55 2.87 1.55
CA ASP A 41 14.76 2.08 1.26
C ASP A 41 14.53 0.60 1.62
N PHE A 42 15.38 -0.29 1.11
CA PHE A 42 15.27 -1.72 1.44
C PHE A 42 16.29 -2.11 2.50
N ASP A 43 17.57 -2.00 2.16
CA ASP A 43 18.70 -2.37 3.01
C ASP A 43 18.81 -1.43 4.22
N ASP A 44 19.04 -2.00 5.40
CA ASP A 44 19.14 -1.32 6.69
C ASP A 44 17.94 -0.39 6.99
N THR A 45 16.79 -0.69 6.41
CA THR A 45 15.53 0.07 6.57
C THR A 45 14.31 -0.84 6.66
N LEU A 46 14.18 -1.83 5.76
CA LEU A 46 13.19 -2.90 5.85
C LEU A 46 13.83 -4.22 6.30
N SER A 47 15.16 -4.30 6.29
CA SER A 47 15.96 -5.42 6.78
C SER A 47 16.83 -4.97 7.95
N GLU A 48 17.04 -5.86 8.90
CA GLU A 48 17.96 -5.66 10.02
C GLU A 48 19.41 -5.83 9.57
N GLY A 49 20.28 -4.83 9.75
CA GLY A 49 21.71 -5.06 9.54
C GLY A 49 22.51 -3.81 9.20
N GLU A 50 23.77 -4.06 8.90
CA GLU A 50 24.67 -3.17 8.16
C GLU A 50 25.15 -4.01 6.96
N GLU A 51 24.30 -4.23 5.97
CA GLU A 51 24.67 -5.01 4.79
C GLU A 51 25.52 -4.16 3.84
N ASP A 52 26.84 -4.18 4.03
CA ASP A 52 27.80 -3.53 3.11
C ASP A 52 27.73 -4.10 1.67
N ASP A 53 27.16 -5.30 1.50
CA ASP A 53 27.01 -6.00 0.23
C ASP A 53 25.53 -6.05 -0.22
N PHE A 54 25.11 -5.09 -1.05
CA PHE A 54 23.77 -5.02 -1.68
C PHE A 54 23.35 -6.22 -2.56
N THR A 55 24.21 -7.23 -2.66
CA THR A 55 23.94 -8.48 -3.38
C THR A 55 23.91 -9.69 -2.45
N ALA A 56 24.15 -9.50 -1.17
CA ALA A 56 23.97 -10.54 -0.17
C ALA A 56 22.48 -10.85 0.00
N GLU A 57 22.21 -12.08 0.45
CA GLU A 57 20.86 -12.43 0.91
C GLU A 57 20.57 -11.57 2.14
N PRO A 58 19.49 -10.78 2.12
CA PRO A 58 19.12 -9.97 3.28
C PRO A 58 18.81 -10.89 4.44
N SER A 59 19.32 -10.51 5.59
CA SER A 59 19.15 -11.10 6.93
C SER A 59 17.68 -11.39 7.31
N GLU A 60 17.09 -10.53 8.14
CA GLU A 60 15.78 -10.64 8.79
C GLU A 60 15.05 -9.30 8.59
N PRO A 61 13.70 -9.27 8.55
CA PRO A 61 12.96 -8.03 8.43
C PRO A 61 13.08 -7.19 9.70
N ASP A 62 13.16 -5.87 9.54
CA ASP A 62 12.84 -4.94 10.62
C ASP A 62 11.32 -4.93 10.77
N GLU A 63 10.80 -5.60 11.81
CA GLU A 63 9.37 -5.86 11.94
C GLU A 63 8.57 -4.56 12.14
N GLU A 64 9.12 -3.59 12.88
CA GLU A 64 8.52 -2.27 13.06
C GLU A 64 8.41 -1.50 11.74
N ALA A 65 9.49 -1.46 10.96
CA ALA A 65 9.51 -0.76 9.67
C ALA A 65 8.54 -1.41 8.67
N VAL A 66 8.49 -2.75 8.63
CA VAL A 66 7.53 -3.50 7.80
C VAL A 66 6.10 -3.17 8.21
N HIS A 67 5.80 -3.20 9.50
CA HIS A 67 4.47 -2.89 10.02
C HIS A 67 4.05 -1.45 9.71
N TRP A 68 4.97 -0.51 9.94
CA TRP A 68 4.74 0.91 9.64
C TRP A 68 4.44 1.11 8.15
N VAL A 69 5.20 0.49 7.24
CA VAL A 69 4.94 0.57 5.79
C VAL A 69 3.55 0.03 5.45
N ASN A 70 3.16 -1.10 6.04
CA ASN A 70 1.85 -1.70 5.82
C ASN A 70 0.71 -0.80 6.33
N GLU A 71 0.90 -0.15 7.48
CA GLU A 71 -0.02 0.85 8.02
C GLU A 71 -0.18 2.03 7.04
N GLN A 72 0.94 2.57 6.51
CA GLN A 72 0.90 3.67 5.53
C GLN A 72 0.21 3.27 4.23
N TYR A 73 0.46 2.05 3.74
CA TYR A 73 -0.24 1.51 2.57
C TYR A 73 -1.75 1.47 2.79
N ARG A 74 -2.20 0.97 3.95
CA ARG A 74 -3.63 0.82 4.29
C ARG A 74 -4.32 2.15 4.59
N LYS A 75 -3.57 3.17 5.04
CA LYS A 75 -4.01 4.58 5.08
C LYS A 75 -4.24 5.20 3.69
N GLY A 76 -3.89 4.48 2.61
CA GLY A 76 -4.10 4.90 1.23
C GLY A 76 -2.90 5.58 0.58
N HIS A 77 -1.74 5.61 1.25
CA HIS A 77 -0.51 6.17 0.67
C HIS A 77 0.08 5.27 -0.40
N THR A 78 0.77 5.87 -1.37
CA THR A 78 1.51 5.11 -2.39
C THR A 78 2.92 4.81 -1.89
N VAL A 79 3.15 3.57 -1.47
CA VAL A 79 4.47 3.04 -1.09
C VAL A 79 5.25 2.58 -2.33
N ILE A 80 6.47 3.09 -2.50
CA ILE A 80 7.45 2.66 -3.50
C ILE A 80 8.71 2.20 -2.77
N VAL A 81 9.09 0.94 -2.91
CA VAL A 81 10.40 0.48 -2.43
C VAL A 81 11.45 0.96 -3.42
N TRP A 82 12.43 1.74 -2.96
CA TRP A 82 13.49 2.31 -3.78
C TRP A 82 14.85 2.01 -3.16
N THR A 83 15.54 1.00 -3.70
CA THR A 83 16.80 0.45 -3.17
C THR A 83 17.98 0.72 -4.09
N ALA A 84 19.18 0.77 -3.52
CA ALA A 84 20.45 0.83 -4.24
C ALA A 84 20.87 -0.51 -4.88
N ARG A 85 20.19 -1.62 -4.54
CA ARG A 85 20.43 -2.94 -5.15
C ARG A 85 20.35 -2.88 -6.69
N PRO A 86 21.17 -3.66 -7.40
CA PRO A 86 21.15 -3.74 -8.86
C PRO A 86 19.90 -4.48 -9.37
N TRP A 87 19.57 -4.29 -10.65
CA TRP A 87 18.43 -4.98 -11.28
C TRP A 87 18.55 -6.51 -11.27
N ASP A 88 19.77 -7.05 -11.26
CA ASP A 88 20.00 -8.49 -11.19
C ASP A 88 19.46 -9.11 -9.89
N SER A 89 19.35 -8.32 -8.81
CA SER A 89 18.80 -8.73 -7.52
C SER A 89 17.29 -8.48 -7.39
N ALA A 90 16.62 -7.91 -8.39
CA ALA A 90 15.22 -7.49 -8.27
C ALA A 90 14.26 -8.66 -7.94
N ALA A 91 14.51 -9.85 -8.51
CA ALA A 91 13.67 -11.02 -8.23
C ALA A 91 13.78 -11.46 -6.77
N GLU A 92 14.97 -11.38 -6.19
CA GLU A 92 15.22 -11.70 -4.78
C GLU A 92 14.59 -10.65 -3.86
N THR A 93 14.74 -9.36 -4.18
CA THR A 93 14.09 -8.27 -3.43
C THR A 93 12.56 -8.45 -3.43
N VAL A 94 11.95 -8.77 -4.57
CA VAL A 94 10.50 -9.06 -4.64
C VAL A 94 10.13 -10.28 -3.80
N ALA A 95 10.94 -11.34 -3.84
CA ALA A 95 10.69 -12.54 -3.03
C ALA A 95 10.70 -12.20 -1.54
N ARG A 96 11.67 -11.40 -1.08
CA ARG A 96 11.78 -10.97 0.33
C ARG A 96 10.63 -10.08 0.77
N LEU A 97 10.30 -9.06 -0.03
CA LEU A 97 9.12 -8.22 0.24
C LEU A 97 7.83 -9.05 0.33
N THR A 98 7.72 -10.10 -0.48
CA THR A 98 6.55 -11.01 -0.46
C THR A 98 6.56 -11.91 0.78
N GLU A 99 7.72 -12.49 1.11
CA GLU A 99 7.91 -13.37 2.26
C GLU A 99 7.64 -12.65 3.57
N TRP A 100 8.12 -11.41 3.71
CA TRP A 100 7.91 -10.56 4.88
C TRP A 100 6.54 -9.88 4.90
N GLY A 101 5.71 -10.09 3.88
CA GLY A 101 4.34 -9.55 3.84
C GLY A 101 4.28 -8.02 3.64
N VAL A 102 5.30 -7.40 3.06
CA VAL A 102 5.34 -5.96 2.79
C VAL A 102 4.31 -5.57 1.73
N HIS A 103 3.51 -4.55 2.01
CA HIS A 103 2.53 -3.97 1.09
C HIS A 103 3.12 -2.77 0.35
N TRP A 104 3.30 -2.88 -0.97
CA TRP A 104 3.93 -1.88 -1.80
C TRP A 104 3.27 -1.78 -3.19
N HIS A 105 3.41 -0.62 -3.83
CA HIS A 105 2.82 -0.35 -5.15
C HIS A 105 3.84 -0.42 -6.29
N GLY A 106 5.11 -0.11 -6.01
CA GLY A 106 6.18 -0.17 -7.00
C GLY A 106 7.53 -0.49 -6.38
N LEU A 107 8.40 -1.06 -7.21
CA LEU A 107 9.81 -1.33 -6.90
C LEU A 107 10.68 -0.54 -7.87
N ARG A 108 11.67 0.17 -7.34
CA ARG A 108 12.70 0.87 -8.10
C ARG A 108 14.07 0.43 -7.62
N MET A 109 14.89 -0.05 -8.56
CA MET A 109 16.26 -0.46 -8.29
C MET A 109 17.25 0.66 -8.64
N GLU A 110 18.51 0.46 -8.29
CA GLU A 110 19.63 1.35 -8.59
C GLU A 110 19.41 2.79 -8.09
N LYS A 111 18.89 2.95 -6.86
CA LYS A 111 19.05 4.19 -6.08
C LYS A 111 20.54 4.53 -6.03
N GLY A 112 20.91 5.78 -6.32
CA GLY A 112 22.31 6.14 -6.47
C GLY A 112 23.09 5.98 -5.17
N HIS A 113 23.89 4.91 -5.05
CA HIS A 113 24.66 4.62 -3.84
C HIS A 113 25.50 5.82 -3.38
N ALA A 114 25.23 6.29 -2.15
CA ALA A 114 25.80 7.51 -1.59
C ALA A 114 26.08 7.33 -0.10
N ASP A 115 27.15 7.95 0.39
CA ASP A 115 27.48 7.92 1.82
C ASP A 115 26.46 8.70 2.67
N VAL A 116 25.85 9.75 2.09
CA VAL A 116 24.84 10.59 2.75
C VAL A 116 23.84 11.09 1.70
N TYR A 117 22.54 10.98 2.02
CA TYR A 117 21.48 11.68 1.31
C TYR A 117 21.16 13.00 2.01
N VAL A 118 21.16 14.12 1.27
CA VAL A 118 20.70 15.42 1.75
C VAL A 118 19.44 15.79 0.97
N ASP A 119 18.29 15.53 1.57
CA ASP A 119 16.97 15.66 0.96
C ASP A 119 16.04 16.41 1.92
N ASP A 120 15.32 17.42 1.46
CA ASP A 120 14.39 18.19 2.32
C ASP A 120 13.16 17.38 2.76
N LYS A 121 12.93 16.23 2.13
CA LYS A 121 11.88 15.26 2.45
C LYS A 121 12.41 13.97 3.05
N GLY A 122 13.72 13.84 3.25
CA GLY A 122 14.34 12.68 3.86
C GLY A 122 14.13 12.62 5.38
N THR A 123 13.96 11.40 5.89
CA THR A 123 13.97 11.07 7.32
C THR A 123 14.67 9.72 7.46
N THR A 124 15.33 9.48 8.60
CA THR A 124 15.81 8.13 8.92
C THR A 124 14.61 7.25 9.32
N PRO A 125 14.73 5.91 9.20
CA PRO A 125 13.70 4.97 9.65
C PRO A 125 13.33 5.21 11.11
N SER A 126 14.31 5.23 12.02
CA SER A 126 14.08 5.44 13.46
C SER A 126 13.41 6.79 13.77
N ASP A 127 13.82 7.88 13.11
CA ASP A 127 13.17 9.19 13.33
C ASP A 127 11.71 9.19 12.85
N GLN A 128 11.38 8.40 11.83
CA GLN A 128 10.01 8.30 11.34
C GLN A 128 9.15 7.42 12.24
N LEU A 129 9.67 6.26 12.63
CA LEU A 129 9.03 5.33 13.56
C LEU A 129 8.69 6.04 14.88
N LEU A 130 9.66 6.71 15.50
CA LEU A 130 9.46 7.46 16.74
C LEU A 130 8.38 8.56 16.64
N LYS A 131 8.23 9.21 15.48
CA LYS A 131 7.17 10.22 15.26
C LYS A 131 5.78 9.60 15.27
N ASP A 132 5.66 8.38 14.78
CA ASP A 132 4.40 7.64 14.67
C ASP A 132 4.14 6.75 15.90
N GLY A 133 4.98 6.86 16.94
CA GLY A 133 4.79 6.27 18.26
C GLY A 133 5.39 4.88 18.42
N TYR A 134 6.19 4.44 17.47
CA TYR A 134 7.05 3.25 17.56
C TYR A 134 8.27 3.55 18.42
N ASP A 135 8.96 2.55 18.96
CA ASP A 135 10.16 2.77 19.76
C ASP A 135 11.48 2.63 18.97
N GLY A 136 11.41 2.02 17.78
CA GLY A 136 12.51 1.95 16.83
C GLY A 136 13.59 0.94 17.20
N ASP A 137 13.24 -0.09 17.98
CA ASP A 137 14.12 -1.20 18.33
C ASP A 137 14.13 -2.36 17.33
N GLY A 138 13.24 -2.33 16.32
CA GLY A 138 13.12 -3.30 15.24
C GLY A 138 12.16 -4.45 15.54
N GLU A 139 11.67 -4.57 16.77
CA GLU A 139 10.73 -5.63 17.19
C GLU A 139 9.33 -5.04 17.44
N LEU A 140 8.28 -5.78 17.09
CA LEU A 140 6.91 -5.33 17.38
C LEU A 140 6.46 -5.70 18.79
N ASP A 141 6.07 -4.70 19.58
CA ASP A 141 5.44 -4.94 20.87
C ASP A 141 3.93 -5.22 20.77
N ALA A 142 3.32 -5.69 21.86
CA ALA A 142 1.90 -6.04 21.88
C ALA A 142 0.97 -4.83 21.65
N GLU A 143 1.41 -3.62 21.98
CA GLU A 143 0.64 -2.39 21.76
C GLU A 143 0.71 -1.98 20.28
N GLU A 144 1.87 -2.09 19.64
CA GLU A 144 2.13 -1.81 18.23
C GLU A 144 1.38 -2.75 17.32
N VAL A 145 1.48 -4.06 17.55
CA VAL A 145 0.70 -5.06 16.82
C VAL A 145 -0.80 -4.79 16.93
N ALA A 146 -1.26 -4.30 18.08
CA ALA A 146 -2.67 -3.97 18.31
C ALA A 146 -3.13 -2.68 17.60
N ARG A 147 -2.22 -1.79 17.19
CA ARG A 147 -2.55 -0.62 16.35
C ARG A 147 -3.08 -1.07 15.01
N ASP A 148 -2.59 -2.22 14.54
CA ASP A 148 -2.96 -2.75 13.26
C ASP A 148 -3.26 -4.25 13.22
N PRO A 149 -4.46 -4.66 13.66
CA PRO A 149 -4.83 -6.07 13.77
C PRO A 149 -5.03 -6.76 12.42
N ALA A 150 -4.83 -6.06 11.29
CA ALA A 150 -4.87 -6.65 9.96
C ALA A 150 -3.65 -7.55 9.71
N ASP A 151 -2.48 -7.19 10.25
CA ASP A 151 -1.22 -7.90 10.01
C ASP A 151 -1.19 -9.25 10.78
N LEU A 152 -1.88 -9.35 11.92
CA LEU A 152 -2.08 -10.60 12.67
C LEU A 152 -2.80 -11.71 11.89
N LYS A 153 -3.55 -11.38 10.84
CA LYS A 153 -4.40 -12.35 10.12
C LYS A 153 -3.71 -13.01 8.93
N MET A 154 -2.53 -12.53 8.53
CA MET A 154 -1.74 -13.13 7.45
C MET A 154 -0.79 -14.22 7.96
N ASN A 155 -0.43 -14.16 9.25
CA ASN A 155 0.44 -15.14 9.91
C ASN A 155 -0.39 -16.28 10.50
N GLY A 156 -1.42 -16.73 9.77
CA GLY A 156 -2.32 -17.78 10.22
C GLY A 156 -1.50 -18.94 10.79
N GLU A 157 -1.65 -19.15 12.10
CA GLU A 157 -1.40 -20.43 12.73
C GLU A 157 -1.83 -21.50 11.73
N ALA A 158 -0.87 -22.29 11.27
CA ALA A 158 -1.18 -23.47 10.49
C ALA A 158 -2.00 -24.36 11.41
N ASP A 159 -3.33 -24.19 11.34
CA ASP A 159 -4.30 -25.10 11.94
C ASP A 159 -3.83 -26.50 11.56
N ASP A 160 -3.50 -27.26 12.60
CA ASP A 160 -3.14 -28.67 12.56
C ASP A 160 -3.88 -29.35 11.39
N LEU A 161 -3.13 -29.68 10.33
CA LEU A 161 -3.57 -30.69 9.37
C LEU A 161 -3.57 -32.01 10.13
N ASN A 162 -4.67 -32.20 10.85
CA ASN A 162 -5.07 -33.45 11.43
C ASN A 162 -5.34 -34.41 10.27
N LEU A 163 -4.29 -35.10 9.83
CA LEU A 163 -4.38 -36.26 8.97
C LEU A 163 -4.89 -37.44 9.82
N ASP A 164 -6.14 -37.32 10.27
CA ASP A 164 -6.89 -38.46 10.78
C ASP A 164 -7.45 -39.24 9.58
N GLU A 165 -6.85 -40.41 9.39
CA GLU A 165 -7.45 -41.69 9.00
C GLU A 165 -8.48 -41.71 7.84
N GLU A 166 -8.07 -42.30 6.70
CA GLU A 166 -8.84 -43.36 6.00
C GLU A 166 -7.91 -44.46 5.45
#